data_AF-A0A3S9Y8B4-F1
#
_entry.id   AF-A0A3S9Y8B4-F1
#
_cell.length_a   1.000
_cell.length_b   1.000
_cell.length_c   1.000
_cell.angle_alpha   90.00
_cell.angle_beta   90.00
_cell.angle_gamma   90.00
#
_symmetry.space_group_name_H-M   'P 1'
#
loop_
_entity.id
_entity.type
_entity.pdbx_description
1 polymer ?
#
loop_
_entity_poly.entity_id
_entity_poly.type
_entity_poly.pdbx_seq_one_letter_code
_entity_poly.pdbx_strand_id
1 'polypeptide(L)'
;MLSARSLFQEIIDNDDSFRLFCSIAASGEAQGGWENGRIAELLPASMRELAPKVTRHGADEDKHGRIFQALMHKRGLTPTEVPVETDYTALLERRGIGLAHDKLRRDEPLAELDIITYLAHSRVTEERAAGQMEMLTRHFGDHPELGKAVRMISHDEDNHLAYCHEELLRLARAGHGRTIQRILRECAHAEIVVYRDVSLAVMAHMGRILKWPAVKSVVLAAGIRAVYGYERLAGWRRMVSLRMPERRNALGGPATSAPEFA
;
A
#
# COMPACT_ATOMS: atom_id res chain seq x y z
N MET A 1 -9.89 -27.07 0.70
CA MET A 1 -11.03 -26.15 0.44
C MET A 1 -10.46 -24.82 0.02
N LEU A 2 -11.03 -24.15 -0.98
CA LEU A 2 -10.55 -22.84 -1.43
C LEU A 2 -10.96 -21.76 -0.41
N SER A 3 -9.98 -21.21 0.29
CA SER A 3 -10.12 -20.09 1.23
C SER A 3 -8.94 -19.13 1.08
N ALA A 4 -9.07 -17.90 1.58
CA ALA A 4 -7.96 -16.94 1.61
C ALA A 4 -6.74 -17.53 2.34
N ARG A 5 -6.95 -18.11 3.53
CA ARG A 5 -5.89 -18.77 4.31
C ARG A 5 -5.17 -19.85 3.50
N SER A 6 -5.88 -20.79 2.90
CA SER A 6 -5.26 -21.86 2.10
C SER A 6 -4.50 -21.32 0.89
N LEU A 7 -5.02 -20.27 0.25
CA LEU A 7 -4.40 -19.66 -0.92
C LEU A 7 -3.04 -19.04 -0.57
N PHE A 8 -3.01 -18.23 0.49
CA PHE A 8 -1.78 -17.61 0.97
C PHE A 8 -0.80 -18.64 1.53
N GLN A 9 -1.30 -19.69 2.20
CA GLN A 9 -0.44 -20.77 2.68
C GLN A 9 0.30 -21.45 1.52
N GLU A 10 -0.38 -21.74 0.40
CA GLU A 10 0.29 -22.29 -0.79
C GLU A 10 1.36 -21.36 -1.37
N ILE A 11 1.12 -20.04 -1.36
CA ILE A 11 2.11 -19.03 -1.79
C ILE A 11 3.32 -19.01 -0.83
N ILE A 12 3.06 -19.11 0.47
CA ILE A 12 4.09 -19.07 1.51
C ILE A 12 4.90 -20.37 1.56
N ASP A 13 4.30 -21.53 1.31
CA ASP A 13 4.98 -22.82 1.44
C ASP A 13 5.89 -23.17 0.25
N ASN A 14 5.85 -22.37 -0.83
CA ASN A 14 6.69 -22.55 -2.01
C ASN A 14 7.63 -21.36 -2.19
N ASP A 15 8.93 -21.66 -2.26
CA ASP A 15 9.98 -20.63 -2.30
C ASP A 15 9.91 -19.71 -3.52
N ASP A 16 9.53 -20.21 -4.69
CA ASP A 16 9.43 -19.38 -5.89
C ASP A 16 8.25 -18.40 -5.82
N SER A 17 7.09 -18.86 -5.34
CA SER A 17 5.93 -17.97 -5.17
C SER A 17 6.13 -17.00 -4.02
N PHE A 18 6.74 -17.47 -2.92
CA PHE A 18 7.09 -16.62 -1.79
C PHE A 18 8.09 -15.53 -2.19
N ARG A 19 9.15 -15.91 -2.92
CA ARG A 19 10.13 -14.97 -3.47
C ARG A 19 9.46 -13.91 -4.34
N LEU A 20 8.60 -14.31 -5.28
CA LEU A 20 7.92 -13.34 -6.14
C LEU A 20 7.00 -12.43 -5.32
N PHE A 21 6.20 -13.00 -4.41
CA PHE A 21 5.28 -12.24 -3.57
C PHE A 21 6.01 -11.20 -2.72
N CYS A 22 7.09 -11.58 -2.04
CA CYS A 22 7.90 -10.67 -1.25
C CYS A 22 8.67 -9.65 -2.12
N SER A 23 9.08 -10.01 -3.34
CA SER A 23 9.75 -9.07 -4.25
C SER A 23 8.79 -7.97 -4.73
N ILE A 24 7.55 -8.33 -5.05
CA ILE A 24 6.50 -7.38 -5.42
C ILE A 24 6.24 -6.41 -4.26
N ALA A 25 6.03 -6.96 -3.05
CA ALA A 25 5.77 -6.13 -1.87
C ALA A 25 6.96 -5.21 -1.57
N ALA A 26 8.18 -5.76 -1.46
CA ALA A 26 9.39 -4.97 -1.18
C ALA A 26 9.65 -3.84 -2.19
N SER A 27 9.35 -4.07 -3.48
CA SER A 27 9.47 -3.04 -4.51
C SER A 27 8.47 -1.91 -4.31
N GLY A 28 7.22 -2.24 -3.96
CA GLY A 28 6.19 -1.25 -3.63
C GLY A 28 6.60 -0.37 -2.45
N GLU A 29 7.03 -0.99 -1.34
CA GLU A 29 7.37 -0.24 -0.14
C GLU A 29 8.64 0.63 -0.35
N ALA A 30 9.62 0.14 -1.10
CA ALA A 30 10.81 0.94 -1.42
C ALA A 30 10.47 2.17 -2.28
N GLN A 31 9.51 2.05 -3.19
CA GLN A 31 9.00 3.19 -3.94
C GLN A 31 8.26 4.17 -3.02
N GLY A 32 7.35 3.67 -2.17
CA GLY A 32 6.62 4.49 -1.19
C GLY A 32 7.57 5.24 -0.25
N GLY A 33 8.64 4.60 0.21
CA GLY A 33 9.69 5.22 1.01
C GLY A 33 10.39 6.38 0.30
N TRP A 34 10.83 6.15 -0.93
CA TRP A 34 11.44 7.19 -1.77
C TRP A 34 10.49 8.36 -2.06
N GLU A 35 9.24 8.08 -2.43
CA GLU A 35 8.23 9.10 -2.75
C GLU A 35 7.98 10.01 -1.54
N ASN A 36 7.72 9.42 -0.38
CA ASN A 36 7.50 10.17 0.86
C ASN A 36 8.75 10.97 1.28
N GLY A 37 9.95 10.39 1.14
CA GLY A 37 11.20 11.10 1.39
C GLY A 37 11.31 12.38 0.55
N ARG A 38 11.06 12.28 -0.75
CA ARG A 38 11.06 13.45 -1.66
C ARG A 38 9.96 14.45 -1.35
N ILE A 39 8.75 13.99 -1.03
CA ILE A 39 7.65 14.89 -0.66
C ILE A 39 8.01 15.69 0.60
N ALA A 40 8.61 15.05 1.61
CA ALA A 40 9.03 15.72 2.84
C ALA A 40 10.06 16.83 2.58
N GLU A 41 11.02 16.57 1.69
CA GLU A 41 12.04 17.54 1.28
C GLU A 41 11.43 18.74 0.55
N LEU A 42 10.49 18.47 -0.37
CA LEU A 42 9.91 19.45 -1.29
C LEU A 42 8.65 20.17 -0.75
N LEU A 43 8.23 19.91 0.50
CA LEU A 43 7.08 20.58 1.11
C LEU A 43 7.18 22.12 1.00
N PRO A 44 6.11 22.82 0.58
CA PRO A 44 6.10 24.28 0.58
C PRO A 44 6.18 24.83 2.01
N ALA A 45 6.66 26.07 2.14
CA ALA A 45 6.82 26.74 3.43
C ALA A 45 5.52 26.76 4.26
N SER A 46 4.37 26.93 3.61
CA SER A 46 3.05 26.93 4.26
C SER A 46 2.64 25.59 4.87
N MET A 47 3.31 24.49 4.51
CA MET A 47 2.98 23.13 4.96
C MET A 47 4.17 22.40 5.59
N ARG A 48 5.24 23.12 5.95
CA ARG A 48 6.45 22.52 6.55
C ARG A 48 6.19 21.74 7.84
N GLU A 49 5.11 22.05 8.55
CA GLU A 49 4.66 21.30 9.73
C GLU A 49 4.37 19.81 9.45
N LEU A 50 4.10 19.44 8.19
CA LEU A 50 3.88 18.04 7.80
C LEU A 50 5.17 17.24 7.68
N ALA A 51 6.33 17.90 7.55
CA ALA A 51 7.59 17.24 7.21
C ALA A 51 7.92 16.06 8.14
N PRO A 52 7.83 16.18 9.48
CA PRO A 52 8.12 15.05 10.37
C PRO A 52 7.21 13.84 10.12
N LYS A 53 5.93 14.07 9.80
CA LYS A 53 4.96 13.00 9.54
C LYS A 53 5.22 12.32 8.20
N VAL A 54 5.51 13.10 7.15
CA VAL A 54 5.85 12.55 5.83
C VAL A 54 7.17 11.79 5.86
N THR A 55 8.19 12.34 6.52
CA THR A 55 9.48 11.64 6.71
C THR A 55 9.28 10.33 7.47
N ARG A 56 8.45 10.33 8.53
CA ARG A 56 8.16 9.11 9.26
C ARG A 56 7.42 8.09 8.40
N HIS A 57 6.42 8.52 7.63
CA HIS A 57 5.72 7.65 6.70
C HIS A 57 6.70 6.95 5.77
N GLY A 58 7.57 7.71 5.08
CA GLY A 58 8.59 7.12 4.21
C GLY A 58 9.58 6.19 4.93
N ALA A 59 9.94 6.49 6.17
CA ALA A 59 10.81 5.62 6.96
C ALA A 59 10.12 4.31 7.38
N ASP A 60 8.81 4.33 7.62
CA ASP A 60 8.00 3.15 7.90
C ASP A 60 7.85 2.28 6.63
N GLU A 61 7.65 2.88 5.45
CA GLU A 61 7.68 2.17 4.15
C GLU A 61 9.03 1.51 3.86
N ASP A 62 10.13 2.26 3.99
CA ASP A 62 11.49 1.71 3.85
C ASP A 62 11.74 0.53 4.80
N LYS A 63 11.17 0.60 6.00
CA LYS A 63 11.23 -0.46 7.00
C LYS A 63 10.44 -1.68 6.54
N HIS A 64 9.24 -1.53 5.98
CA HIS A 64 8.46 -2.65 5.44
C HIS A 64 9.18 -3.34 4.29
N GLY A 65 9.79 -2.57 3.36
CA GLY A 65 10.61 -3.12 2.29
C GLY A 65 11.76 -3.99 2.82
N ARG A 66 12.46 -3.52 3.87
CA ARG A 66 13.50 -4.30 4.55
C ARG A 66 12.96 -5.56 5.23
N ILE A 67 11.75 -5.52 5.78
CA ILE A 67 11.11 -6.71 6.38
C ILE A 67 10.89 -7.79 5.32
N PHE A 68 10.33 -7.45 4.15
CA PHE A 68 10.12 -8.42 3.08
C PHE A 68 11.44 -8.99 2.53
N GLN A 69 12.48 -8.16 2.43
CA GLN A 69 13.83 -8.62 2.06
C GLN A 69 14.40 -9.58 3.11
N ALA A 70 14.28 -9.26 4.39
CA ALA A 70 14.74 -10.12 5.48
C ALA A 70 14.02 -11.47 5.51
N LEU A 71 12.70 -11.48 5.23
CA LEU A 71 11.91 -12.70 5.09
C LEU A 71 12.42 -13.62 3.97
N MET A 72 12.77 -13.05 2.81
CA MET A 72 13.39 -13.83 1.72
C MET A 72 14.79 -14.33 2.11
N HIS A 73 15.63 -13.46 2.69
CA HIS A 73 16.99 -13.80 3.09
C HIS A 73 17.02 -14.94 4.14
N LYS A 74 16.08 -14.93 5.08
CA LYS A 74 15.92 -15.99 6.09
C LYS A 74 15.67 -17.37 5.47
N ARG A 75 15.15 -17.42 4.24
CA ARG A 75 14.95 -18.63 3.45
C ARG A 75 16.05 -18.90 2.42
N GLY A 76 17.12 -18.11 2.42
CA GLY A 76 18.20 -18.22 1.43
C GLY A 76 17.79 -17.74 0.03
N LEU A 77 16.74 -16.92 -0.08
CA LEU A 77 16.20 -16.43 -1.35
C LEU A 77 16.72 -15.01 -1.63
N THR A 78 17.01 -14.74 -2.90
CA THR A 78 17.30 -13.39 -3.39
C THR A 78 16.06 -12.78 -4.07
N PRO A 79 15.89 -11.44 -4.05
CA PRO A 79 14.79 -10.80 -4.78
C PRO A 79 14.80 -11.17 -6.27
N THR A 80 13.61 -11.24 -6.87
CA THR A 80 13.43 -11.47 -8.31
C THR A 80 12.91 -10.21 -9.01
N GLU A 81 12.97 -10.20 -10.33
CA GLU A 81 12.42 -9.12 -11.14
C GLU A 81 10.90 -9.08 -10.96
N VAL A 82 10.36 -7.89 -10.66
CA VAL A 82 8.93 -7.67 -10.49
C VAL A 82 8.27 -7.53 -11.86
N PRO A 83 7.31 -8.41 -12.22
CA PRO A 83 6.57 -8.26 -13.46
C PRO A 83 5.84 -6.92 -13.51
N VAL A 84 5.97 -6.20 -14.63
CA VAL A 84 5.43 -4.84 -14.79
C VAL A 84 3.91 -4.74 -14.58
N GLU A 85 3.17 -5.82 -14.86
CA GLU A 85 1.73 -5.89 -14.65
C GLU A 85 1.33 -6.11 -13.17
N THR A 86 2.31 -6.39 -12.30
CA THR A 86 2.13 -6.52 -10.85
C THR A 86 2.61 -5.30 -10.07
N ASP A 87 3.27 -4.36 -10.75
CA ASP A 87 3.80 -3.12 -10.17
C ASP A 87 2.66 -2.12 -9.94
N TYR A 88 2.02 -2.25 -8.78
CA TYR A 88 0.83 -1.48 -8.39
C TYR A 88 1.06 0.04 -8.42
N THR A 89 2.19 0.49 -7.88
CA THR A 89 2.54 1.91 -7.75
C THR A 89 2.84 2.50 -9.13
N ALA A 90 3.61 1.82 -9.99
CA ALA A 90 3.84 2.28 -11.35
C ALA A 90 2.55 2.31 -12.20
N LEU A 91 1.64 1.36 -11.99
CA LEU A 91 0.36 1.32 -12.72
C LEU A 91 -0.60 2.45 -12.29
N LEU A 92 -0.58 2.86 -11.01
CA LEU A 92 -1.31 4.03 -10.53
C LEU A 92 -0.77 5.32 -11.15
N GLU A 93 0.55 5.51 -11.15
CA GLU A 93 1.18 6.68 -11.74
C GLU A 93 0.87 6.79 -13.24
N ARG A 94 0.94 5.68 -13.99
CA ARG A 94 0.58 5.65 -15.42
C ARG A 94 -0.85 6.10 -15.69
N ARG A 95 -1.74 6.03 -14.70
CA ARG A 95 -3.12 6.54 -14.78
C ARG A 95 -3.28 7.96 -14.25
N GLY A 96 -2.18 8.65 -13.94
CA GLY A 96 -2.16 10.01 -13.42
C GLY A 96 -2.60 10.09 -11.95
N ILE A 97 -2.44 9.01 -11.19
CA ILE A 97 -2.80 8.95 -9.78
C ILE A 97 -1.54 9.12 -8.91
N GLY A 98 -1.64 9.96 -7.89
CA GLY A 98 -0.49 10.33 -7.05
C GLY A 98 0.32 11.48 -7.65
N LEU A 99 1.54 11.65 -7.15
CA LEU A 99 2.50 12.62 -7.70
C LEU A 99 3.42 11.90 -8.69
N ALA A 100 3.61 12.48 -9.87
CA ALA A 100 4.52 11.92 -10.86
C ALA A 100 5.97 11.92 -10.36
N HIS A 101 6.73 10.85 -10.61
CA HIS A 101 8.15 10.74 -10.27
C HIS A 101 8.95 11.87 -10.90
N ASP A 102 8.63 12.24 -12.14
CA ASP A 102 9.28 13.34 -12.85
C ASP A 102 9.07 14.69 -12.17
N LYS A 103 8.04 14.83 -11.33
CA LYS A 103 7.83 15.99 -10.48
C LYS A 103 8.66 15.87 -9.19
N LEU A 104 8.62 14.72 -8.52
CA LEU A 104 9.36 14.47 -7.28
C LEU A 104 10.89 14.50 -7.45
N ARG A 105 11.39 14.19 -8.65
CA ARG A 105 12.81 14.30 -9.01
C ARG A 105 13.28 15.74 -9.20
N ARG A 106 12.38 16.71 -9.37
CA ARG A 106 12.76 18.12 -9.47
C ARG A 106 13.06 18.64 -8.07
N ASP A 107 14.10 19.46 -7.94
CA ASP A 107 14.40 20.18 -6.70
C ASP A 107 13.61 21.48 -6.61
N GLU A 108 12.31 21.39 -6.89
CA GLU A 108 11.36 22.51 -6.89
C GLU A 108 10.30 22.30 -5.80
N PRO A 109 9.98 23.33 -5.00
CA PRO A 109 8.94 23.19 -3.98
C PRO A 109 7.60 22.74 -4.59
N LEU A 110 6.96 21.77 -3.95
CA LEU A 110 5.61 21.33 -4.28
C LEU A 110 4.60 22.42 -3.99
N ALA A 111 3.54 22.49 -4.80
CA ALA A 111 2.40 23.35 -4.52
C ALA A 111 1.50 22.74 -3.44
N GLU A 112 0.69 23.58 -2.81
CA GLU A 112 -0.30 23.13 -1.82
C GLU A 112 -1.24 22.04 -2.37
N LEU A 113 -1.66 22.19 -3.64
CA LEU A 113 -2.49 21.21 -4.33
C LEU A 113 -1.78 19.86 -4.52
N ASP A 114 -0.45 19.86 -4.66
CA ASP A 114 0.32 18.62 -4.76
C ASP A 114 0.29 17.87 -3.44
N ILE A 115 0.39 18.58 -2.32
CA ILE A 115 0.31 17.97 -0.98
C ILE A 115 -1.09 17.42 -0.72
N ILE A 116 -2.14 18.16 -1.12
CA ILE A 116 -3.52 17.66 -1.08
C ILE A 116 -3.68 16.40 -1.94
N THR A 117 -3.06 16.38 -3.12
CA THR A 117 -3.10 15.25 -4.05
C THR A 117 -2.40 14.03 -3.47
N TYR A 118 -1.20 14.22 -2.90
CA TYR A 118 -0.46 13.19 -2.18
C TYR A 118 -1.27 12.61 -1.03
N LEU A 119 -1.80 13.45 -0.12
CA LEU A 119 -2.56 12.97 1.04
C LEU A 119 -3.83 12.21 0.62
N ALA A 120 -4.52 12.68 -0.41
CA ALA A 120 -5.72 12.02 -0.92
C ALA A 120 -5.38 10.69 -1.60
N HIS A 121 -4.29 10.64 -2.37
CA HIS A 121 -3.77 9.41 -2.96
C HIS A 121 -3.38 8.40 -1.88
N SER A 122 -2.51 8.80 -0.96
CA SER A 122 -2.05 7.97 0.16
C SER A 122 -3.24 7.46 0.96
N ARG A 123 -4.22 8.29 1.32
CA ARG A 123 -5.43 7.81 2.03
C ARG A 123 -6.14 6.64 1.33
N VAL A 124 -6.17 6.63 -0.01
CA VAL A 124 -6.81 5.55 -0.78
C VAL A 124 -5.93 4.30 -0.79
N THR A 125 -4.61 4.45 -0.96
CA THR A 125 -3.66 3.33 -0.94
C THR A 125 -3.50 2.74 0.46
N GLU A 126 -3.45 3.56 1.52
CA GLU A 126 -3.39 3.11 2.91
C GLU A 126 -4.63 2.32 3.33
N GLU A 127 -5.81 2.70 2.83
CA GLU A 127 -7.03 1.93 3.09
C GLU A 127 -6.99 0.55 2.43
N ARG A 128 -6.35 0.46 1.27
CA ARG A 128 -6.10 -0.82 0.61
C ARG A 128 -5.10 -1.64 1.42
N ALA A 129 -3.96 -1.04 1.76
CA ALA A 129 -2.88 -1.68 2.51
C ALA A 129 -3.38 -2.17 3.87
N ALA A 130 -4.01 -1.31 4.67
CA ALA A 130 -4.59 -1.67 5.97
C ALA A 130 -5.59 -2.83 5.85
N GLY A 131 -6.47 -2.82 4.84
CA GLY A 131 -7.41 -3.92 4.61
C GLY A 131 -6.74 -5.26 4.24
N GLN A 132 -5.66 -5.22 3.45
CA GLN A 132 -4.88 -6.41 3.13
C GLN A 132 -4.10 -6.91 4.35
N MET A 133 -3.49 -6.02 5.11
CA MET A 133 -2.72 -6.35 6.30
C MET A 133 -3.58 -6.85 7.46
N GLU A 134 -4.80 -6.35 7.61
CA GLU A 134 -5.79 -6.89 8.55
C GLU A 134 -6.13 -8.35 8.19
N MET A 135 -6.35 -8.64 6.91
CA MET A 135 -6.63 -9.99 6.42
C MET A 135 -5.43 -10.93 6.64
N LEU A 136 -4.21 -10.47 6.34
CA LEU A 136 -2.99 -11.24 6.58
C LEU A 136 -2.77 -11.50 8.07
N THR A 137 -2.98 -10.50 8.93
CA THR A 137 -2.88 -10.64 10.39
C THR A 137 -3.91 -11.62 10.93
N ARG A 138 -5.15 -11.59 10.42
CA ARG A 138 -6.20 -12.56 10.80
C ARG A 138 -5.81 -14.01 10.50
N HIS A 139 -5.06 -14.26 9.43
CA HIS A 139 -4.72 -15.62 9.00
C HIS A 139 -3.32 -16.09 9.41
N PHE A 140 -2.38 -15.16 9.56
CA PHE A 140 -0.96 -15.42 9.75
C PHE A 140 -0.35 -14.66 10.92
N GLY A 141 -1.15 -13.94 11.73
CA GLY A 141 -0.68 -13.24 12.92
C GLY A 141 0.09 -14.16 13.87
N ASP A 142 -0.36 -15.41 14.04
CA ASP A 142 0.32 -16.39 14.91
C ASP A 142 1.29 -17.30 14.15
N HIS A 143 1.56 -17.02 12.87
CA HIS A 143 2.54 -17.78 12.10
C HIS A 143 3.95 -17.57 12.68
N PRO A 144 4.72 -18.64 12.98
CA PRO A 144 6.00 -18.52 13.68
C PRO A 144 7.01 -17.64 12.94
N GLU A 145 7.00 -17.68 11.60
CA GLU A 145 7.93 -16.91 10.77
C GLU A 145 7.42 -15.53 10.37
N LEU A 146 6.11 -15.38 10.16
CA LEU A 146 5.52 -14.20 9.51
C LEU A 146 4.74 -13.32 10.48
N GLY A 147 4.28 -13.89 11.59
CA GLY A 147 3.35 -13.25 12.52
C GLY A 147 3.85 -11.92 13.07
N LYS A 148 5.14 -11.84 13.39
CA LYS A 148 5.77 -10.59 13.83
C LYS A 148 5.78 -9.54 12.73
N ALA A 149 6.16 -9.92 11.51
CA ALA A 149 6.23 -9.02 10.36
C ALA A 149 4.83 -8.49 10.00
N VAL A 150 3.83 -9.36 9.84
CA VAL A 150 2.49 -8.94 9.42
C VAL A 150 1.81 -8.04 10.44
N ARG A 151 1.97 -8.30 11.74
CA ARG A 151 1.42 -7.42 12.80
C ARG A 151 2.10 -6.07 12.85
N MET A 152 3.42 -6.02 12.62
CA MET A 152 4.17 -4.77 12.61
C MET A 152 3.72 -3.88 11.46
N ILE A 153 3.74 -4.43 10.24
CA ILE A 153 3.31 -3.71 9.04
C ILE A 153 1.85 -3.27 9.23
N SER A 154 0.95 -4.17 9.65
CA SER A 154 -0.46 -3.82 9.91
C SER A 154 -0.64 -2.67 10.89
N HIS A 155 0.18 -2.59 11.94
CA HIS A 155 0.10 -1.49 12.90
C HIS A 155 0.56 -0.16 12.30
N ASP A 156 1.56 -0.20 11.43
CA ASP A 156 2.06 0.98 10.75
C ASP A 156 1.05 1.47 9.70
N GLU A 157 0.42 0.56 8.93
CA GLU A 157 -0.65 0.92 7.98
C GLU A 157 -1.84 1.61 8.65
N ASP A 158 -2.23 1.13 9.83
CA ASP A 158 -3.28 1.79 10.62
C ASP A 158 -2.88 3.23 11.01
N ASN A 159 -1.58 3.46 11.27
CA ASN A 159 -1.05 4.79 11.59
C ASN A 159 -0.98 5.68 10.35
N HIS A 160 -0.58 5.15 9.19
CA HIS A 160 -0.56 5.87 7.91
C HIS A 160 -1.98 6.31 7.51
N LEU A 161 -2.94 5.39 7.61
CA LEU A 161 -4.35 5.67 7.33
C LEU A 161 -4.93 6.72 8.31
N ALA A 162 -4.64 6.60 9.60
CA ALA A 162 -5.05 7.58 10.60
C ALA A 162 -4.46 8.98 10.31
N TYR A 163 -3.17 9.04 9.99
CA TYR A 163 -2.50 10.28 9.60
C TYR A 163 -3.18 10.94 8.39
N CYS A 164 -3.45 10.17 7.33
CA CYS A 164 -4.10 10.69 6.13
C CYS A 164 -5.50 11.23 6.42
N HIS A 165 -6.29 10.50 7.22
CA HIS A 165 -7.59 10.97 7.67
C HIS A 165 -7.52 12.30 8.41
N GLU A 166 -6.61 12.41 9.37
CA GLU A 166 -6.47 13.59 10.22
C GLU A 166 -6.06 14.83 9.39
N GLU A 167 -5.05 14.71 8.54
CA GLU A 167 -4.56 15.82 7.73
C GLU A 167 -5.56 16.25 6.66
N LEU A 168 -6.22 15.31 5.99
CA LEU A 168 -7.26 15.66 5.02
C LEU A 168 -8.45 16.34 5.70
N LEU A 169 -8.84 15.92 6.92
CA LEU A 169 -9.89 16.60 7.67
C LEU A 169 -9.46 17.99 8.14
N ARG A 170 -8.20 18.18 8.50
CA ARG A 170 -7.63 19.50 8.82
C ARG A 170 -7.68 20.43 7.61
N LEU A 171 -7.23 19.97 6.44
CA LEU A 171 -7.26 20.75 5.20
C LEU A 171 -8.69 20.99 4.71
N ALA A 172 -9.62 20.05 4.93
CA ALA A 172 -11.02 20.26 4.63
C ALA A 172 -11.62 21.41 5.46
N ARG A 173 -11.27 21.51 6.76
CA ARG A 173 -11.66 22.64 7.61
C ARG A 173 -11.03 23.97 7.18
N ALA A 174 -9.85 23.93 6.57
CA ALA A 174 -9.18 25.09 5.99
C ALA A 174 -9.78 25.53 4.63
N GLY A 175 -10.78 24.81 4.10
CA GLY A 175 -11.51 25.20 2.89
C GLY A 175 -11.29 24.29 1.67
N HIS A 176 -10.43 23.27 1.77
CA HIS A 176 -10.11 22.39 0.63
C HIS A 176 -11.09 21.22 0.44
N GLY A 177 -12.20 21.16 1.19
CA GLY A 177 -13.08 20.00 1.26
C GLY A 177 -13.59 19.50 -0.10
N ARG A 178 -14.01 20.41 -1.01
CA ARG A 178 -14.47 20.02 -2.36
C ARG A 178 -13.34 19.45 -3.22
N THR A 179 -12.16 20.06 -3.16
CA THR A 179 -10.97 19.60 -3.88
C THR A 179 -10.54 18.21 -3.41
N ILE A 180 -10.48 18.01 -2.09
CA ILE A 180 -10.16 16.72 -1.46
C ILE A 180 -11.16 15.65 -1.90
N GLN A 181 -12.46 15.92 -1.83
CA GLN A 181 -13.49 14.96 -2.23
C GLN A 181 -13.39 14.57 -3.71
N ARG A 182 -13.09 15.53 -4.59
CA ARG A 182 -12.89 15.24 -6.02
C ARG A 182 -11.69 14.31 -6.22
N ILE A 183 -10.54 14.66 -5.65
CA ILE A 183 -9.31 13.88 -5.82
C ILE A 183 -9.47 12.48 -5.22
N LEU A 184 -10.05 12.35 -4.01
CA LEU A 184 -10.34 11.05 -3.39
C LEU A 184 -11.17 10.15 -4.30
N ARG A 185 -12.19 10.69 -4.99
CA ARG A 185 -13.04 9.92 -5.91
C ARG A 185 -12.30 9.51 -7.17
N GLU A 186 -11.49 10.41 -7.73
CA GLU A 186 -10.64 10.11 -8.89
C GLU A 186 -9.63 9.00 -8.54
N CYS A 187 -8.91 9.14 -7.42
CA CYS A 187 -8.00 8.14 -6.87
C CYS A 187 -8.70 6.80 -6.64
N ALA A 188 -9.81 6.76 -5.89
CA ALA A 188 -10.51 5.52 -5.57
C ALA A 188 -11.01 4.78 -6.82
N HIS A 189 -11.54 5.49 -7.82
CA HIS A 189 -12.01 4.82 -9.04
C HIS A 189 -10.88 4.27 -9.89
N ALA A 190 -9.74 4.96 -9.96
CA ALA A 190 -8.57 4.45 -10.66
C ALA A 190 -7.93 3.28 -9.91
N GLU A 191 -7.79 3.39 -8.59
CA GLU A 191 -7.24 2.37 -7.71
C GLU A 191 -8.01 1.05 -7.83
N ILE A 192 -9.35 1.07 -7.77
CA ILE A 192 -10.16 -0.16 -7.86
C ILE A 192 -9.88 -0.92 -9.16
N VAL A 193 -9.61 -0.20 -10.25
CA VAL A 193 -9.27 -0.84 -11.54
C VAL A 193 -7.85 -1.40 -11.52
N VAL A 194 -6.88 -0.64 -11.01
CA VAL A 194 -5.48 -1.08 -10.90
C VAL A 194 -5.38 -2.28 -9.96
N TYR A 195 -6.00 -2.23 -8.79
CA TYR A 195 -6.02 -3.33 -7.82
C TYR A 195 -6.59 -4.62 -8.41
N ARG A 196 -7.67 -4.53 -9.21
CA ARG A 196 -8.19 -5.69 -9.96
C ARG A 196 -7.14 -6.24 -10.93
N ASP A 197 -6.53 -5.38 -11.74
CA ASP A 197 -5.59 -5.79 -12.79
C ASP A 197 -4.34 -6.43 -12.17
N VAL A 198 -3.78 -5.82 -11.14
CA VAL A 198 -2.66 -6.35 -10.34
C VAL A 198 -3.05 -7.66 -9.66
N SER A 199 -4.21 -7.74 -9.02
CA SER A 199 -4.67 -8.99 -8.36
C SER A 199 -4.78 -10.14 -9.36
N LEU A 200 -5.31 -9.88 -10.56
CA LEU A 200 -5.40 -10.89 -11.63
C LEU A 200 -4.00 -11.31 -12.11
N ALA A 201 -3.10 -10.35 -12.30
CA ALA A 201 -1.73 -10.62 -12.71
C ALA A 201 -0.96 -11.44 -11.68
N VAL A 202 -0.99 -11.04 -10.40
CA VAL A 202 -0.35 -11.76 -9.30
C VAL A 202 -0.90 -13.18 -9.23
N MET A 203 -2.22 -13.37 -9.22
CA MET A 203 -2.80 -14.73 -9.19
C MET A 203 -2.45 -15.56 -10.42
N ALA A 204 -2.29 -14.97 -11.60
CA ALA A 204 -1.84 -15.67 -12.79
C ALA A 204 -0.38 -16.14 -12.67
N HIS A 205 0.51 -15.30 -12.11
CA HIS A 205 1.89 -15.69 -11.81
C HIS A 205 1.96 -16.79 -10.75
N MET A 206 1.22 -16.64 -9.64
CA MET A 206 1.16 -17.66 -8.59
C MET A 206 0.62 -18.98 -9.13
N GLY A 207 -0.43 -18.95 -9.95
CA GLY A 207 -0.99 -20.15 -10.56
C GLY A 207 -0.03 -20.86 -11.51
N ARG A 208 0.84 -20.14 -12.21
CA ARG A 208 1.90 -20.74 -13.05
C ARG A 208 2.98 -21.41 -12.20
N ILE A 209 3.49 -20.69 -11.18
CA ILE A 209 4.54 -21.20 -10.29
C ILE A 209 4.05 -22.44 -9.53
N LEU A 210 2.87 -22.34 -8.92
CA LEU A 210 2.25 -23.38 -8.10
C LEU A 210 1.52 -24.46 -8.92
N LYS A 211 1.52 -24.34 -10.25
CA LYS A 211 0.87 -25.27 -11.19
C LYS A 211 -0.60 -25.52 -10.84
N TRP A 212 -1.35 -24.47 -10.52
CA TRP A 212 -2.77 -24.60 -10.17
C TRP A 212 -3.60 -25.17 -11.32
N PRO A 213 -4.57 -26.05 -11.04
CA PRO A 213 -5.54 -26.48 -12.05
C PRO A 213 -6.28 -25.29 -12.65
N ALA A 214 -6.59 -25.35 -13.95
CA ALA A 214 -7.28 -24.26 -14.66
C ALA A 214 -8.58 -23.81 -13.96
N VAL A 215 -9.34 -24.77 -13.40
CA VAL A 215 -10.56 -24.48 -12.65
C VAL A 215 -10.31 -23.58 -11.44
N LYS A 216 -9.22 -23.78 -10.70
CA LYS A 216 -8.86 -22.95 -9.54
C LYS A 216 -8.55 -21.53 -9.98
N SER A 217 -7.74 -21.38 -11.03
CA SER A 217 -7.38 -20.07 -11.60
C SER A 217 -8.61 -19.32 -12.10
N VAL A 218 -9.55 -20.01 -12.76
CA VAL A 218 -10.82 -19.41 -13.21
C VAL A 218 -11.68 -18.95 -12.03
N VAL A 219 -11.82 -19.76 -10.99
CA VAL A 219 -12.59 -19.40 -9.78
C VAL A 219 -11.97 -18.19 -9.07
N LEU A 220 -10.65 -18.15 -8.89
CA LEU A 220 -9.96 -17.00 -8.30
C LEU A 220 -10.16 -15.73 -9.13
N ALA A 221 -10.01 -15.84 -10.45
CA ALA A 221 -10.20 -14.71 -11.35
C ALA A 221 -11.66 -14.23 -11.38
N ALA A 222 -12.64 -15.11 -11.21
CA ALA A 222 -14.05 -14.74 -11.04
C ALA A 222 -14.27 -14.03 -9.69
N GLY A 223 -13.66 -14.51 -8.60
CA GLY A 223 -13.70 -13.87 -7.29
C GLY A 223 -13.15 -12.44 -7.31
N ILE A 224 -11.99 -12.23 -7.95
CA ILE A 224 -11.40 -10.89 -8.11
C ILE A 224 -12.35 -9.96 -8.89
N ARG A 225 -12.98 -10.44 -9.96
CA ARG A 225 -13.94 -9.65 -10.74
C ARG A 225 -15.22 -9.34 -9.95
N ALA A 226 -15.66 -10.24 -9.09
CA ALA A 226 -16.80 -10.00 -8.20
C ALA A 226 -16.48 -8.91 -7.16
N VAL A 227 -15.29 -8.96 -6.53
CA VAL A 227 -14.81 -7.91 -5.63
C VAL A 227 -14.72 -6.58 -6.35
N TYR A 228 -14.13 -6.55 -7.56
CA TYR A 228 -14.12 -5.35 -8.40
C TYR A 228 -15.52 -4.80 -8.67
N GLY A 229 -16.49 -5.66 -9.00
CA GLY A 229 -17.89 -5.25 -9.19
C GLY A 229 -18.49 -4.61 -7.94
N TYR A 230 -18.28 -5.23 -6.77
CA TYR A 230 -18.71 -4.67 -5.48
C TYR A 230 -18.06 -3.31 -5.19
N GLU A 231 -16.74 -3.20 -5.40
CA GLU A 231 -16.00 -1.97 -5.13
C GLU A 231 -16.44 -0.83 -6.05
N ARG A 232 -16.71 -1.11 -7.32
CA ARG A 232 -17.26 -0.14 -8.27
C ARG A 232 -18.65 0.36 -7.88
N LEU A 233 -19.50 -0.50 -7.33
CA LEU A 233 -20.88 -0.14 -6.97
C LEU A 233 -20.97 0.58 -5.62
N ALA A 234 -20.30 0.07 -4.60
CA ALA A 234 -20.46 0.54 -3.23
C ALA A 234 -19.15 0.68 -2.45
N GLY A 235 -18.17 -0.21 -2.68
CA GLY A 235 -16.94 -0.24 -1.88
C GLY A 235 -16.09 1.03 -1.97
N TRP A 236 -16.14 1.76 -3.09
CA TRP A 236 -15.46 3.05 -3.26
C TRP A 236 -15.85 4.10 -2.21
N ARG A 237 -17.05 4.01 -1.63
CA ARG A 237 -17.49 4.94 -0.58
C ARG A 237 -16.58 4.88 0.63
N ARG A 238 -16.15 3.68 1.02
CA ARG A 238 -15.22 3.48 2.14
C ARG A 238 -13.91 4.23 1.88
N MET A 239 -13.35 4.11 0.68
CA MET A 239 -12.08 4.73 0.28
C MET A 239 -12.10 6.27 0.26
N VAL A 240 -13.27 6.89 0.13
CA VAL A 240 -13.38 8.37 0.05
C VAL A 240 -14.01 8.98 1.29
N SER A 241 -14.60 8.17 2.17
CA SER A 241 -15.12 8.64 3.45
C SER A 241 -13.96 9.01 4.36
N LEU A 242 -14.01 10.22 4.92
CA LEU A 242 -13.08 10.68 5.94
C LEU A 242 -13.76 10.66 7.30
N ARG A 243 -13.09 10.10 8.30
CA ARG A 243 -13.51 10.10 9.71
C ARG A 243 -12.32 10.47 10.59
N MET A 244 -12.57 11.16 11.69
CA MET A 244 -11.49 11.46 12.64
C MET A 244 -11.00 10.12 13.23
N PRO A 245 -9.70 9.81 13.15
CA PRO A 245 -9.18 8.57 13.73
C PRO A 245 -9.25 8.61 15.26
N GLU A 246 -9.33 7.43 15.88
CA GLU A 246 -9.25 7.28 17.33
C GLU A 246 -7.86 7.67 17.85
N ARG A 247 -6.81 7.18 17.18
CA ARG A 247 -5.43 7.59 17.42
C ARG A 247 -5.13 8.86 16.63
N ARG A 248 -4.99 9.98 17.34
CA ARG A 248 -4.54 11.25 16.76
C ARG A 248 -3.02 11.36 16.76
N ASN A 249 -2.50 12.15 15.83
CA ASN A 249 -1.09 12.41 15.64
C ASN A 249 -0.26 11.10 15.55
N ALA A 250 -0.78 10.10 14.84
CA ALA A 250 -0.22 8.75 14.79
C ALA A 250 1.24 8.72 14.34
N LEU A 251 1.63 9.67 13.46
CA LEU A 251 2.99 9.85 12.94
C LEU A 251 3.75 11.04 13.57
N GLY A 252 3.28 11.60 14.68
CA GLY A 252 3.90 12.79 15.28
C GLY A 252 5.15 12.55 16.14
N GLY A 253 5.53 11.29 16.37
CA GLY A 253 6.77 10.91 17.05
C GLY A 253 7.84 10.43 16.06
N PRO A 254 9.10 10.22 16.50
CA PRO A 254 10.16 9.68 15.63
C PRO A 254 9.76 8.31 15.06
N ALA A 255 10.31 7.95 13.90
CA ALA A 255 10.14 6.63 13.32
C ALA A 255 10.65 5.55 14.30
N THR A 256 9.92 4.44 14.40
CA THR A 256 10.31 3.35 15.31
C THR A 256 11.26 2.43 14.56
N SER A 257 12.46 2.18 15.09
CA SER A 257 13.40 1.24 14.48
C SER A 257 12.79 -0.17 14.47
N ALA A 258 12.94 -0.89 13.35
CA ALA A 258 12.61 -2.31 13.34
C ALA A 258 13.57 -3.05 14.28
N PRO A 259 13.08 -3.94 15.16
CA PRO A 259 13.94 -4.94 15.78
C PRO A 259 14.59 -5.77 14.68
N GLU A 260 15.90 -6.04 14.80
CA GLU A 260 16.61 -6.91 13.85
C GLU A 260 15.84 -8.23 13.70
N PHE A 261 15.46 -8.55 12.47
CA PHE A 261 14.91 -9.85 12.11
C PHE A 261 16.09 -10.81 11.94
N ALA A 262 16.49 -11.44 13.05
CA ALA A 262 17.43 -12.56 13.07
C ALA A 262 16.75 -13.87 12.63
#